data_AF-A0A0C1HX84-F1
#
_entry.id   AF-A0A0C1HX84-F1
#
_cell.length_a   1.000
_cell.length_b   1.000
_cell.length_c   1.000
_cell.angle_alpha   90.00
_cell.angle_beta   90.00
_cell.angle_gamma   90.00
#
_symmetry.space_group_name_H-M   'P 1'
#
loop_
_entity.id
_entity.type
_entity.pdbx_description
1 polymer ?
#
loop_
_entity_poly.entity_id
_entity_poly.type
_entity_poly.pdbx_seq_one_letter_code
_entity_poly.pdbx_strand_id
1 'polypeptide(L)'
;MFKYYFKNFNFYNTFYLLSLALLMTGGSGLLLKLFLVVFQTPILITNIFTFLSSKLLVLALRLFLLLLGITAIKWLSNQKLNMWKSLYYTNKIRRFAYTTSEKSLNIGQEKIPYSVADKRLANRSLWSLTVECEEDKIITSIKLPANHKAMKMVKELLPDIKSHLTELDPAYSFNDFTLESYRVYQAIGTRTK
;
A
#
# COMPACT_ATOMS: atom_id res chain seq x y z
N MET A 1 -0.96 22.65 -14.47
CA MET A 1 0.43 22.85 -13.97
C MET A 1 0.71 22.20 -12.61
N PHE A 2 -0.20 22.18 -11.63
CA PHE A 2 0.07 21.61 -10.29
C PHE A 2 0.29 20.08 -10.20
N LYS A 3 -0.22 19.29 -11.17
CA LYS A 3 -0.09 17.82 -11.18
C LYS A 3 1.35 17.32 -11.40
N TYR A 4 2.21 18.10 -12.05
CA TYR A 4 3.61 17.71 -12.33
C TYR A 4 4.55 17.95 -11.14
N TYR A 5 4.24 18.93 -10.28
CA TYR A 5 5.07 19.25 -9.10
C TYR A 5 5.00 18.15 -8.03
N PHE A 6 3.85 17.50 -7.85
CA PHE A 6 3.70 16.42 -6.87
C PHE A 6 4.39 15.12 -7.29
N LYS A 7 4.52 14.84 -8.60
CA LYS A 7 5.14 13.60 -9.09
C LYS A 7 6.66 13.56 -8.82
N ASN A 8 7.31 14.72 -8.76
CA ASN A 8 8.74 14.82 -8.39
C ASN A 8 8.99 14.92 -6.88
N PHE A 9 7.94 15.11 -6.07
CA PHE A 9 7.99 15.11 -4.61
C PHE A 9 7.93 13.67 -4.08
N ASN A 10 8.75 12.79 -4.65
CA ASN A 10 8.91 11.44 -4.13
C ASN A 10 9.62 11.51 -2.77
N PHE A 11 9.19 10.70 -1.79
CA PHE A 11 9.76 10.67 -0.43
C PHE A 11 11.29 10.58 -0.49
N TYR A 12 11.79 9.75 -1.39
CA TYR A 12 13.22 9.56 -1.63
C TYR A 12 13.92 10.84 -2.12
N ASN A 13 13.31 11.56 -3.07
CA ASN A 13 13.86 12.79 -3.63
C ASN A 13 13.86 13.94 -2.62
N THR A 14 12.81 14.02 -1.81
CA THR A 14 12.65 15.02 -0.75
C THR A 14 13.65 14.78 0.38
N PHE A 15 13.81 13.51 0.79
CA PHE A 15 14.80 13.10 1.78
C PHE A 15 16.23 13.36 1.27
N TYR A 16 16.52 13.03 0.01
CA TYR A 16 17.82 13.29 -0.61
C TYR A 16 18.16 14.79 -0.61
N LEU A 17 17.27 15.64 -1.11
CA LEU A 17 17.44 17.11 -1.11
C LEU A 17 17.67 17.68 0.29
N LEU A 18 16.89 17.21 1.26
CA LEU A 18 16.99 17.64 2.65
C LEU A 18 18.28 17.16 3.33
N SER A 19 18.71 15.92 3.05
CA SER A 19 19.97 15.38 3.55
C SER A 19 21.19 16.11 2.97
N LEU A 20 21.11 16.48 1.68
CA LEU A 20 22.13 17.29 1.01
C LEU A 20 22.22 18.68 1.64
N ALA A 21 21.08 19.34 1.90
CA ALA A 21 21.05 20.64 2.58
C ALA A 21 21.63 20.58 4.01
N LEU A 22 21.39 19.48 4.75
CA LEU A 22 21.94 19.26 6.07
C LEU A 22 23.48 19.04 6.03
N LEU A 23 23.96 18.28 5.04
CA LEU A 23 25.39 18.08 4.80
C LEU A 23 26.08 19.39 4.37
N MET A 24 25.44 20.17 3.51
CA MET A 24 25.98 21.46 3.05
C MET A 24 26.07 22.46 4.19
N THR A 25 25.10 22.51 5.11
CA THR A 25 25.13 23.44 6.24
C THR A 25 26.04 22.97 7.38
N GLY A 26 25.95 21.71 7.79
CA GLY A 26 26.78 21.15 8.86
C GLY A 26 28.24 20.92 8.46
N GLY A 27 28.47 20.38 7.26
CA GLY A 27 29.81 20.11 6.73
C GLY A 27 30.57 21.38 6.38
N SER A 28 29.91 22.38 5.78
CA SER A 28 30.57 23.67 5.51
C SER A 28 30.93 24.41 6.80
N GLY A 29 30.07 24.38 7.82
CA GLY A 29 30.35 25.02 9.11
C GLY A 29 31.58 24.46 9.82
N LEU A 30 31.81 23.13 9.74
CA LEU A 30 33.00 22.48 10.30
C LEU A 30 34.27 22.77 9.49
N LEU A 31 34.19 22.73 8.16
CA LEU A 31 35.32 23.04 7.28
C LEU A 31 35.78 24.50 7.44
N LEU A 32 34.83 25.43 7.55
CA LEU A 32 35.13 26.85 7.74
C LEU A 32 35.73 27.11 9.14
N LYS A 33 35.29 26.37 10.17
CA LYS A 33 35.92 26.42 11.49
C LYS A 33 37.37 25.92 11.45
N LEU A 34 37.64 24.80 10.76
CA LEU A 34 39.00 24.29 10.56
C LEU A 34 39.87 25.31 9.82
N PHE A 35 39.34 25.94 8.77
CA PHE A 35 40.02 27.00 8.05
C PHE A 35 40.38 28.18 8.96
N LEU A 36 39.42 28.70 9.73
CA LEU A 36 39.65 29.82 10.66
C LEU A 36 40.70 29.52 11.75
N VAL A 37 40.79 28.26 12.20
CA VAL A 37 41.81 27.78 13.15
C VAL A 37 43.19 27.70 12.48
N VAL A 38 43.28 27.18 11.26
CA VAL A 38 44.53 27.06 10.50
C VAL A 38 45.14 28.44 10.19
N PHE A 39 44.30 29.43 9.89
CA PHE A 39 44.75 30.80 9.58
C PHE A 39 44.94 31.70 10.82
N GLN A 40 44.95 31.14 12.04
CA GLN A 40 45.20 31.87 13.29
C GLN A 40 44.33 33.13 13.44
N THR A 41 43.08 33.07 12.99
CA THR A 41 42.17 34.22 13.10
C THR A 41 41.85 34.55 14.56
N PRO A 42 41.56 35.83 14.88
CA PRO A 42 41.28 36.25 16.26
C PRO A 42 40.18 35.39 16.90
N ILE A 43 40.43 34.92 18.12
CA ILE A 43 39.53 34.03 18.88
C ILE A 43 38.11 34.60 18.99
N LEU A 44 37.98 35.92 19.04
CA LEU A 44 36.68 36.59 19.13
C LEU A 44 35.84 36.41 17.84
N ILE A 45 36.48 36.45 16.68
CA ILE A 45 35.84 36.25 15.36
C ILE A 45 35.44 34.77 15.19
N THR A 46 36.30 33.85 15.59
CA THR A 46 36.00 32.40 15.52
C THR A 46 34.86 32.01 16.45
N ASN A 47 34.78 32.59 17.65
CA ASN A 47 33.69 32.33 18.59
C ASN A 47 32.35 32.90 18.12
N ILE A 48 32.30 34.11 17.56
CA ILE A 48 31.07 34.69 17.02
C ILE A 48 30.56 33.85 15.84
N PHE A 49 31.46 33.44 14.95
CA PHE A 49 31.11 32.66 13.77
C PHE A 49 30.60 31.26 14.13
N THR A 50 31.29 30.59 15.07
CA THR A 50 30.85 29.26 15.56
C THR A 50 29.53 29.32 16.30
N PHE A 51 29.26 30.39 17.04
CA PHE A 51 27.96 30.62 17.65
C PHE A 51 26.85 30.75 16.59
N LEU A 52 27.07 31.58 15.55
CA LEU A 52 26.08 31.81 14.50
C LEU A 52 25.83 30.54 13.66
N SER A 53 26.89 29.81 13.30
CA SER A 53 26.77 28.56 12.55
C SER A 53 26.04 27.47 13.36
N SER A 54 26.29 27.38 14.67
CA SER A 54 25.58 26.43 15.54
C SER A 54 24.08 26.73 15.60
N LYS A 55 23.67 28.00 15.65
CA LYS A 55 22.26 28.41 15.66
C LYS A 55 21.57 28.10 14.34
N LEU A 56 22.24 28.35 13.21
CA LEU A 56 21.75 28.00 11.88
C LEU A 56 21.59 26.48 11.71
N LEU A 57 22.55 25.69 12.21
CA LEU A 57 22.48 24.23 12.17
C LEU A 57 21.29 23.71 12.99
N VAL A 58 21.09 24.23 14.20
CA VAL A 58 19.93 23.87 15.03
C VAL A 58 18.61 24.23 14.34
N LEU A 59 18.52 25.39 13.67
CA LEU A 59 17.34 25.79 12.92
C LEU A 59 17.09 24.84 11.72
N ALA A 60 18.12 24.52 10.96
CA ALA A 60 18.04 23.59 9.83
C ALA A 60 17.60 22.19 10.29
N LEU A 61 18.13 21.70 11.42
CA LEU A 61 17.76 20.41 12.00
C LEU A 61 16.29 20.38 12.45
N ARG A 62 15.79 21.47 13.05
CA ARG A 62 14.37 21.58 13.42
C ARG A 62 13.45 21.55 12.21
N LEU A 63 13.79 22.28 11.14
CA LEU A 63 13.02 22.26 9.89
C LEU A 63 13.03 20.88 9.24
N PHE A 64 14.19 20.21 9.25
CA PHE A 64 14.33 18.84 8.76
C PHE A 64 13.40 17.86 9.49
N LEU A 65 13.42 17.88 10.83
CA LEU A 65 12.58 17.01 11.65
C LEU A 65 11.09 17.27 11.44
N LEU A 66 10.70 18.55 11.29
CA LEU A 66 9.31 18.92 11.03
C LEU A 66 8.83 18.38 9.67
N LEU A 67 9.62 18.57 8.61
CA LEU A 67 9.32 18.04 7.28
C LEU A 67 9.25 16.51 7.27
N LEU A 68 10.19 15.85 7.95
CA LEU A 68 10.20 14.39 8.08
C LEU A 68 8.96 13.89 8.84
N GLY A 69 8.52 14.61 9.87
CA GLY A 69 7.28 14.31 10.58
C GLY A 69 6.04 14.41 9.68
N ILE A 70 5.91 15.48 8.89
CA ILE A 70 4.77 15.65 7.97
C ILE A 70 4.74 14.54 6.91
N THR A 71 5.88 14.21 6.31
CA THR A 71 5.95 13.16 5.29
C THR A 71 5.67 11.78 5.88
N ALA A 72 6.20 11.48 7.07
CA ALA A 72 5.93 10.24 7.78
C ALA A 72 4.43 10.09 8.12
N ILE A 73 3.78 11.15 8.60
CA ILE A 73 2.34 11.12 8.91
C ILE A 73 1.51 10.85 7.65
N LYS A 74 1.80 11.55 6.55
CA LYS A 74 1.08 11.35 5.28
C LYS A 74 1.27 9.93 4.74
N TRP A 75 2.52 9.44 4.74
CA TRP A 75 2.85 8.10 4.27
C TRP A 75 2.14 7.03 5.11
N LEU A 76 2.21 7.15 6.44
CA LEU A 76 1.56 6.22 7.36
C LEU A 76 0.03 6.27 7.24
N SER A 77 -0.54 7.44 6.98
CA SER A 77 -1.99 7.60 6.78
C SER A 77 -2.46 6.90 5.50
N ASN A 78 -1.80 7.12 4.36
CA ASN A 78 -2.15 6.46 3.11
C ASN A 78 -2.02 4.93 3.22
N GLN A 79 -0.91 4.44 3.78
CA GLN A 79 -0.68 3.01 3.92
C GLN A 79 -1.72 2.36 4.85
N LYS A 80 -2.04 3.00 5.99
CA LYS A 80 -3.08 2.53 6.92
C LYS A 80 -4.44 2.50 6.25
N LEU A 81 -4.83 3.56 5.52
CA LEU A 81 -6.12 3.63 4.84
C LEU A 81 -6.28 2.51 3.80
N ASN A 82 -5.25 2.27 2.98
CA ASN A 82 -5.25 1.20 1.98
C ASN A 82 -5.34 -0.18 2.62
N MET A 83 -4.62 -0.42 3.73
CA MET A 83 -4.70 -1.66 4.50
C MET A 83 -6.09 -1.89 5.08
N TRP A 84 -6.72 -0.87 5.68
CA TRP A 84 -8.09 -0.99 6.21
C TRP A 84 -9.11 -1.23 5.10
N LYS A 85 -8.97 -0.53 3.95
CA LYS A 85 -9.82 -0.74 2.77
C LYS A 85 -9.69 -2.17 2.24
N SER A 86 -8.46 -2.67 2.14
CA SER A 86 -8.13 -4.06 1.76
C SER A 86 -8.79 -5.08 2.69
N LEU A 87 -8.66 -4.90 4.01
CA LEU A 87 -9.29 -5.77 5.00
C LEU A 87 -10.82 -5.74 4.92
N TYR A 88 -11.40 -4.55 4.76
CA TYR A 88 -12.84 -4.36 4.64
C TYR A 88 -13.40 -5.09 3.41
N TYR A 89 -12.79 -4.90 2.23
CA TYR A 89 -13.19 -5.58 1.00
C TYR A 89 -13.00 -7.08 1.08
N THR A 90 -11.87 -7.53 1.62
CA THR A 90 -11.60 -8.95 1.85
C THR A 90 -12.70 -9.58 2.70
N ASN A 91 -13.09 -8.94 3.81
CA ASN A 91 -14.13 -9.47 4.69
C ASN A 91 -15.52 -9.47 4.04
N LYS A 92 -15.88 -8.40 3.32
CA LYS A 92 -17.14 -8.27 2.58
C LYS A 92 -17.31 -9.41 1.56
N ILE A 93 -16.30 -9.66 0.73
CA ILE A 93 -16.40 -10.67 -0.33
C ILE A 93 -16.35 -12.08 0.25
N ARG A 94 -15.54 -12.33 1.30
CA ARG A 94 -15.56 -13.62 2.01
C ARG A 94 -16.95 -13.92 2.55
N ARG A 95 -17.64 -12.93 3.12
CA ARG A 95 -19.00 -13.09 3.62
C ARG A 95 -20.01 -13.32 2.49
N PHE A 96 -19.84 -12.67 1.35
CA PHE A 96 -20.66 -12.89 0.15
C PHE A 96 -20.49 -14.30 -0.42
N ALA A 97 -19.25 -14.76 -0.55
CA ALA A 97 -18.92 -16.08 -1.12
C ALA A 97 -19.20 -17.25 -0.17
N TYR A 98 -19.37 -16.99 1.13
CA TYR A 98 -19.62 -18.03 2.13
C TYR A 98 -20.95 -18.72 1.86
N THR A 99 -20.90 -19.98 1.46
CA THR A 99 -22.11 -20.78 1.25
C THR A 99 -22.47 -21.48 2.56
N THR A 100 -23.54 -21.03 3.23
CA THR A 100 -24.07 -21.70 4.42
C THR A 100 -24.56 -23.10 4.07
N SER A 101 -24.37 -24.07 4.97
CA SER A 101 -24.76 -25.48 4.80
C SER A 101 -26.24 -25.66 4.39
N GLU A 102 -27.10 -24.72 4.79
CA GLU A 102 -28.56 -24.77 4.66
C GLU A 102 -29.11 -24.06 3.42
N LYS A 103 -28.36 -23.14 2.79
CA LYS A 103 -28.86 -22.49 1.58
C LYS A 103 -28.67 -23.44 0.41
N SER A 104 -29.75 -24.09 -0.02
CA SER A 104 -29.82 -24.58 -1.38
C SER A 104 -29.54 -23.38 -2.28
N LEU A 105 -28.42 -23.41 -2.99
CA LEU A 105 -28.18 -22.50 -4.10
C LEU A 105 -29.23 -22.83 -5.15
N ASN A 106 -30.40 -22.20 -5.05
CA ASN A 106 -31.44 -22.22 -6.07
C ASN A 106 -30.94 -21.40 -7.26
N ILE A 107 -29.94 -21.94 -7.95
CA ILE A 107 -29.50 -21.52 -9.28
C ILE A 107 -29.89 -22.70 -10.15
N GLY A 108 -30.92 -22.49 -10.98
CA GLY A 108 -31.79 -23.50 -11.56
C GLY A 108 -31.13 -24.40 -12.60
N GLN A 109 -30.21 -25.25 -12.18
CA GLN A 109 -29.68 -26.34 -12.99
C GLN A 109 -29.52 -27.57 -12.09
N GLU A 110 -29.95 -28.73 -12.59
CA GLU A 110 -29.78 -30.05 -11.99
C GLU A 110 -28.36 -30.21 -11.41
N LYS A 111 -28.21 -30.08 -10.08
CA LYS A 111 -26.89 -30.08 -9.44
C LYS A 111 -26.62 -31.42 -8.78
N ILE A 112 -25.50 -32.02 -9.20
CA ILE A 112 -24.79 -33.11 -8.51
C ILE A 112 -24.84 -32.84 -7.00
N PRO A 113 -25.30 -33.78 -6.16
CA PRO A 113 -25.40 -33.54 -4.73
C PRO A 113 -23.99 -33.31 -4.16
N TYR A 114 -23.65 -32.05 -3.88
CA TYR A 114 -22.41 -31.70 -3.20
C TYR A 114 -22.48 -32.18 -1.76
N SER A 115 -21.52 -33.03 -1.37
CA SER A 115 -21.40 -33.46 0.02
C SER A 115 -21.11 -32.28 0.93
N VAL A 116 -21.55 -32.35 2.18
CA VAL A 116 -21.19 -31.40 3.24
C VAL A 116 -19.67 -31.23 3.35
N ALA A 117 -18.92 -32.30 3.07
CA ALA A 117 -17.45 -32.27 3.04
C ALA A 117 -16.90 -31.39 1.91
N ASP A 118 -17.49 -31.43 0.72
CA ASP A 118 -17.07 -30.62 -0.43
C ASP A 118 -17.36 -29.13 -0.18
N LYS A 119 -18.53 -28.81 0.37
CA LYS A 119 -18.91 -27.44 0.78
C LYS A 119 -17.95 -26.88 1.83
N ARG A 120 -17.58 -27.69 2.83
CA ARG A 120 -16.63 -27.29 3.87
C ARG A 120 -15.24 -26.99 3.29
N LEU A 121 -14.78 -27.77 2.32
CA LEU A 121 -13.51 -27.53 1.62
C LEU A 121 -13.55 -26.25 0.77
N ALA A 122 -14.66 -25.99 0.08
CA ALA A 122 -14.87 -24.75 -0.65
C ALA A 122 -14.84 -23.53 0.29
N ASN A 123 -15.59 -23.56 1.40
CA ASN A 123 -15.60 -22.48 2.39
C ASN A 123 -14.22 -22.27 3.04
N ARG A 124 -13.46 -23.35 3.27
CA ARG A 124 -12.08 -23.24 3.77
C ARG A 124 -11.17 -22.53 2.77
N SER A 125 -11.37 -22.72 1.47
CA SER A 125 -10.57 -22.04 0.45
C SER A 125 -10.82 -20.53 0.39
N LEU A 126 -11.99 -20.04 0.81
CA LEU A 126 -12.30 -18.61 0.88
C LEU A 126 -11.41 -17.85 1.87
N TRP A 127 -10.78 -18.53 2.82
CA TRP A 127 -9.78 -17.90 3.70
C TRP A 127 -8.55 -17.41 2.94
N SER A 128 -8.26 -18.00 1.78
CA SER A 128 -7.20 -17.56 0.88
C SER A 128 -7.62 -16.42 -0.03
N LEU A 129 -8.91 -16.06 -0.06
CA LEU A 129 -9.39 -14.91 -0.83
C LEU A 129 -8.90 -13.63 -0.16
N THR A 130 -8.10 -12.84 -0.86
CA THR A 130 -7.59 -11.54 -0.39
C THR A 130 -7.80 -10.48 -1.45
N VAL A 131 -8.07 -9.26 -1.00
CA VAL A 131 -8.15 -8.07 -1.85
C VAL A 131 -7.11 -7.09 -1.39
N GLU A 132 -6.10 -6.84 -2.20
CA GLU A 132 -5.07 -5.83 -1.96
C GLU A 132 -5.46 -4.54 -2.69
N CYS A 133 -5.60 -3.45 -1.94
CA CYS A 133 -5.93 -2.15 -2.48
C CYS A 133 -4.64 -1.32 -2.56
N GLU A 134 -4.16 -1.07 -3.77
CA GLU A 134 -3.12 -0.07 -4.03
C GLU A 134 -3.76 1.25 -4.48
N GLU A 135 -2.97 2.32 -4.59
CA GLU A 135 -3.49 3.66 -4.93
C GLU A 135 -4.19 3.69 -6.30
N ASP A 136 -3.70 2.91 -7.27
CA ASP A 136 -4.18 2.92 -8.67
C ASP A 136 -4.90 1.63 -9.10
N LYS A 137 -4.78 0.54 -8.34
CA LYS A 137 -5.32 -0.77 -8.70
C LYS A 137 -5.78 -1.56 -7.48
N ILE A 138 -6.74 -2.45 -7.70
CA ILE A 138 -7.22 -3.41 -6.71
C ILE A 138 -6.90 -4.81 -7.23
N ILE A 139 -6.17 -5.59 -6.44
CA ILE A 139 -5.77 -6.95 -6.80
C ILE A 139 -6.56 -7.92 -5.93
N THR A 140 -7.41 -8.74 -6.54
CA THR A 140 -8.13 -9.81 -5.84
C THR A 140 -7.50 -11.15 -6.18
N SER A 141 -7.12 -11.93 -5.18
CA SER A 141 -6.51 -13.25 -5.38
C SER A 141 -7.23 -14.32 -4.56
N ILE A 142 -7.36 -15.54 -5.10
CA ILE A 142 -7.96 -16.68 -4.42
C ILE A 142 -7.24 -17.98 -4.80
N LYS A 143 -6.99 -18.84 -3.81
CA LYS A 143 -6.46 -20.18 -4.03
C LYS A 143 -7.58 -21.22 -4.04
N LEU A 144 -7.78 -21.87 -5.17
CA LEU A 144 -8.79 -22.92 -5.33
C LEU A 144 -8.42 -24.18 -4.53
N PRO A 145 -9.41 -24.94 -4.03
CA PRO A 145 -9.19 -26.20 -3.31
C PRO A 145 -8.68 -27.32 -4.25
N ALA A 146 -8.13 -28.39 -3.67
CA ALA A 146 -7.49 -29.47 -4.43
C ALA A 146 -8.52 -30.46 -5.00
N ASN A 147 -9.65 -30.60 -4.31
CA ASN A 147 -10.73 -31.48 -4.68
C ASN A 147 -11.49 -30.88 -5.87
N HIS A 148 -11.68 -31.67 -6.93
CA HIS A 148 -12.35 -31.27 -8.16
C HIS A 148 -13.77 -30.73 -7.94
N LYS A 149 -14.57 -31.34 -7.05
CA LYS A 149 -15.95 -30.88 -6.77
C LYS A 149 -15.97 -29.51 -6.10
N ALA A 150 -15.14 -29.33 -5.08
CA ALA A 150 -15.00 -28.05 -4.38
C ALA A 150 -14.37 -26.97 -5.29
N MET A 151 -13.44 -27.36 -6.17
CA MET A 151 -12.81 -26.46 -7.12
C MET A 151 -13.84 -25.92 -8.13
N LYS A 152 -14.70 -26.79 -8.65
CA LYS A 152 -15.78 -26.39 -9.56
C LYS A 152 -16.73 -25.40 -8.89
N MET A 153 -17.13 -25.66 -7.64
CA MET A 153 -17.99 -24.77 -6.86
C MET A 153 -17.40 -23.35 -6.70
N VAL A 154 -16.13 -23.24 -6.34
CA VAL A 154 -15.47 -21.93 -6.20
C VAL A 154 -15.30 -21.25 -7.57
N LYS A 155 -15.02 -22.02 -8.62
CA LYS A 155 -14.87 -21.50 -9.98
C LYS A 155 -16.18 -20.90 -10.52
N GLU A 156 -17.32 -21.50 -10.19
CA GLU A 156 -18.66 -20.96 -10.51
C GLU A 156 -18.93 -19.64 -9.79
N LEU A 157 -18.34 -19.39 -8.61
CA LEU A 157 -18.52 -18.16 -7.84
C LEU A 157 -17.63 -16.98 -8.29
N LEU A 158 -16.57 -17.24 -9.06
CA LEU A 158 -15.65 -16.19 -9.54
C LEU A 158 -16.34 -15.05 -10.32
N PRO A 159 -17.24 -15.30 -11.31
CA PRO A 159 -17.94 -14.22 -12.00
C PRO A 159 -18.83 -13.40 -11.06
N ASP A 160 -19.49 -14.03 -10.09
CA ASP A 160 -20.33 -13.34 -9.10
C ASP A 160 -19.50 -12.50 -8.12
N ILE A 161 -18.30 -12.96 -7.77
CA ILE A 161 -17.35 -12.18 -6.97
C ILE A 161 -16.90 -10.93 -7.73
N LYS A 162 -16.63 -11.05 -9.03
CA LYS A 162 -16.25 -9.93 -9.91
C LYS A 162 -17.37 -8.88 -9.99
N SER A 163 -18.61 -9.31 -10.20
CA SER A 163 -19.74 -8.38 -10.27
C SER A 163 -19.95 -7.66 -8.94
N HIS A 164 -19.88 -8.37 -7.81
CA HIS A 164 -20.03 -7.76 -6.50
C HIS A 164 -18.86 -6.81 -6.14
N LEU A 165 -17.64 -7.11 -6.58
CA LEU A 165 -16.50 -6.19 -6.48
C LEU A 165 -16.72 -4.89 -7.24
N THR A 166 -17.28 -4.98 -8.45
CA THR A 166 -17.61 -3.83 -9.29
C THR A 166 -18.75 -3.00 -8.68
N GLU A 167 -19.71 -3.64 -8.01
CA GLU A 167 -20.77 -2.97 -7.25
C GLU A 167 -20.23 -2.26 -6.00
N LEU A 168 -19.28 -2.87 -5.29
CA LEU A 168 -18.67 -2.29 -4.09
C LEU A 168 -17.83 -1.04 -4.38
N ASP A 169 -17.18 -1.00 -5.54
CA ASP A 169 -16.40 0.17 -5.96
C ASP A 169 -16.59 0.41 -7.48
N PRO A 170 -17.61 1.18 -7.89
CA PRO A 170 -17.92 1.43 -9.30
C PRO A 170 -16.85 2.27 -10.01
N ALA A 171 -15.89 2.83 -9.27
CA ALA A 171 -14.75 3.55 -9.83
C ALA A 171 -13.66 2.61 -10.40
N TYR A 172 -13.78 1.28 -10.21
CA TYR A 172 -12.81 0.31 -10.68
C TYR A 172 -13.46 -0.68 -11.65
N SER A 173 -12.80 -0.91 -12.79
CA SER A 173 -13.17 -1.95 -13.75
C SER A 173 -12.29 -3.17 -13.54
N PHE A 174 -12.91 -4.30 -13.19
CA PHE A 174 -12.21 -5.56 -12.94
C PHE A 174 -12.05 -6.38 -14.21
N ASN A 175 -10.85 -6.94 -14.39
CA ASN A 175 -10.59 -7.99 -15.37
C ASN A 175 -11.18 -9.34 -14.91
N ASP A 176 -11.26 -10.29 -15.83
CA ASP A 176 -11.63 -11.67 -15.50
C ASP A 176 -10.53 -12.35 -14.67
N PHE A 177 -10.93 -13.34 -13.87
CA PHE A 177 -10.00 -14.11 -13.06
C PHE A 177 -9.09 -14.97 -13.94
N THR A 178 -7.81 -14.63 -13.99
CA THR A 178 -6.77 -15.38 -14.70
C THR A 178 -5.96 -16.23 -13.75
N LEU A 179 -5.42 -17.35 -14.24
CA LEU A 179 -4.51 -18.21 -13.47
C LEU A 179 -3.14 -17.50 -13.34
N GLU A 180 -2.76 -17.11 -12.13
CA GLU A 180 -1.47 -16.48 -11.85
C GLU A 180 -0.42 -17.53 -11.46
N SER A 181 -0.80 -18.50 -10.64
CA SER A 181 0.07 -19.58 -10.16
C SER A 181 -0.73 -20.85 -9.91
N TYR A 182 -0.08 -21.93 -9.45
CA TYR A 182 -0.72 -23.22 -9.23
C TYR A 182 -1.94 -23.11 -8.30
N ARG A 183 -3.14 -23.20 -8.91
CA ARG A 183 -4.46 -23.04 -8.28
C ARG A 183 -4.73 -21.65 -7.70
N VAL A 184 -3.92 -20.64 -8.01
CA VAL A 184 -4.13 -19.24 -7.60
C VAL A 184 -4.68 -18.46 -8.77
N TYR A 185 -5.87 -17.91 -8.59
CA TYR A 185 -6.56 -17.08 -9.58
C TYR A 185 -6.57 -15.64 -9.10
N GLN A 186 -6.33 -14.72 -10.02
CA GLN A 186 -6.20 -13.30 -9.73
C GLN A 186 -7.05 -12.48 -10.69
N ALA A 187 -7.70 -11.44 -10.18
CA ALA A 187 -8.39 -10.42 -10.95
C ALA A 187 -7.84 -9.05 -10.55
N ILE A 188 -7.60 -8.19 -11.54
CA ILE A 188 -7.07 -6.85 -11.33
C ILE A 188 -8.14 -5.83 -11.73
N GLY A 189 -8.49 -4.96 -10.79
CA GLY A 189 -9.34 -3.79 -10.99
C GLY A 189 -8.49 -2.56 -11.23
N THR A 190 -8.66 -1.92 -12.39
CA THR A 190 -8.02 -0.63 -12.69
C THR A 190 -9.04 0.49 -12.56
N ARG A 191 -8.61 1.65 -12.04
CA ARG A 191 -9.49 2.79 -11.88
C ARG A 191 -9.93 3.30 -13.26
N THR A 192 -11.24 3.38 -13.49
CA THR A 192 -11.79 3.99 -14.70
C THR A 192 -11.52 5.50 -14.65
N LYS A 193 -10.91 6.04 -15.71
CA LYS A 193 -10.54 7.45 -15.82
C LYS A 193 -11.76 8.34 -16.04
#